data_AF-A0A848ZJL9-F1
#
_entry.id   AF-A0A848ZJL9-F1
#
_cell.length_a   1.000
_cell.length_b   1.000
_cell.length_c   1.000
_cell.angle_alpha   90.00
_cell.angle_beta   90.00
_cell.angle_gamma   90.00
#
_symmetry.space_group_name_H-M   'P 1'
#
loop_
_entity.id
_entity.type
_entity.pdbx_description
1 polymer ?
#
loop_
_entity_poly.entity_id
_entity_poly.type
_entity_poly.pdbx_seq_one_letter_code
_entity_poly.pdbx_strand_id
1 'polypeptide(L)' 'GAEWAYEDSPLEKIYFVLKGEMTVKSKTEEIVLHKWDSLYLGPNEGREVINNTNKPASMLVVINYPD' A
#
# COMPACT_ATOMS: atom_id res chain seq x y z
N GLY A 1 -6.89 -2.40 -8.78
CA GLY A 1 -6.33 -1.77 -7.58
C GLY A 1 -7.43 -1.53 -6.59
N ALA A 2 -7.11 -0.99 -5.42
CA ALA A 2 -8.09 -0.39 -4.52
C ALA A 2 -7.90 1.13 -4.59
N GLU A 3 -8.94 1.85 -4.96
CA GLU A 3 -8.91 3.30 -5.17
C GLU A 3 -9.29 4.01 -3.86
N TRP A 4 -8.42 4.92 -3.39
CA TRP A 4 -8.60 5.76 -2.19
C TRP A 4 -9.14 5.05 -0.94
N ALA A 5 -8.53 3.90 -0.61
CA ALA A 5 -8.96 3.14 0.56
C ALA A 5 -8.35 3.71 1.85
N TYR A 6 -9.11 3.60 2.96
CA TYR A 6 -8.67 3.81 4.35
C TYR A 6 -8.33 5.25 4.77
N GLU A 7 -8.92 6.26 4.15
CA GLU A 7 -8.80 7.67 4.61
C GLU A 7 -9.35 7.91 6.02
N ASP A 8 -10.21 7.03 6.51
CA ASP A 8 -10.92 7.09 7.79
C ASP A 8 -10.52 5.96 8.75
N SER A 9 -9.46 5.23 8.41
CA SER A 9 -8.99 4.11 9.21
C SER A 9 -7.97 4.57 10.26
N PRO A 10 -8.25 4.43 11.56
CA PRO A 10 -7.29 4.77 12.61
C PRO A 10 -6.12 3.78 12.71
N LEU A 11 -6.21 2.64 12.03
CA LEU A 11 -5.18 1.59 12.04
C LEU A 11 -3.99 1.92 11.15
N GLU A 12 -2.80 1.72 11.68
CA GLU A 12 -1.52 1.76 10.98
C GLU A 12 -1.32 0.51 10.12
N LYS A 13 -0.56 0.66 9.04
CA LYS A 13 -0.34 -0.43 8.08
C LYS A 13 1.08 -0.47 7.57
N ILE A 14 1.57 -1.68 7.32
CA ILE A 14 2.81 -1.92 6.60
C ILE A 14 2.50 -2.73 5.36
N TYR A 15 2.93 -2.22 4.21
CA TYR A 15 2.89 -2.91 2.93
C TYR A 15 4.29 -3.43 2.61
N PHE A 16 4.39 -4.68 2.16
CA PHE A 16 5.66 -5.30 1.83
C PHE A 16 5.55 -6.12 0.56
N VAL A 17 6.30 -5.76 -0.49
CA VAL A 17 6.17 -6.40 -1.80
C VAL A 17 6.97 -7.71 -1.84
N LEU A 18 6.27 -8.83 -2.01
CA LEU A 18 6.90 -10.15 -2.08
C LEU A 18 7.32 -10.52 -3.50
N LYS A 19 6.63 -10.01 -4.52
CA LYS A 19 6.87 -10.29 -5.94
C LYS A 19 6.26 -9.21 -6.82
N GLY A 20 6.95 -8.88 -7.91
CA GLY A 20 6.52 -7.86 -8.88
C GLY A 20 6.82 -6.46 -8.37
N GLU A 21 6.01 -5.50 -8.82
CA GLU A 21 6.05 -4.11 -8.40
C GLU A 21 4.62 -3.60 -8.14
N MET A 22 4.51 -2.62 -7.25
CA MET A 22 3.24 -2.00 -6.89
C MET A 22 3.42 -0.49 -6.85
N THR A 23 2.54 0.24 -7.54
CA THR A 23 2.44 1.69 -7.42
C THR A 23 1.48 2.03 -6.29
N VAL A 24 1.94 2.84 -5.34
CA VAL A 24 1.10 3.41 -4.28
C VAL A 24 1.03 4.92 -4.49
N LYS A 25 -0.19 5.45 -4.50
CA LYS A 25 -0.44 6.89 -4.63
C LYS A 25 -1.13 7.41 -3.38
N SER A 26 -0.57 8.42 -2.75
CA SER A 26 -1.24 9.25 -1.75
C SER A 26 -1.78 10.52 -2.42
N LYS A 27 -2.35 11.44 -1.63
CA LYS A 27 -2.78 12.75 -2.15
C LYS A 27 -1.62 13.64 -2.61
N THR A 28 -0.41 13.37 -2.14
CA THR A 28 0.76 14.24 -2.34
C THR A 28 1.87 13.56 -3.13
N GLU A 29 1.93 12.23 -3.12
CA GLU A 29 3.06 11.47 -3.63
C GLU A 29 2.63 10.21 -4.37
N GLU A 30 3.47 9.78 -5.31
CA GLU A 30 3.34 8.52 -6.02
C GLU A 30 4.69 7.80 -5.93
N ILE A 31 4.66 6.56 -5.47
CA ILE A 31 5.85 5.74 -5.29
C ILE A 31 5.66 4.36 -5.91
N VAL A 32 6.71 3.85 -6.55
CA VAL A 32 6.77 2.48 -7.07
C VAL A 32 7.61 1.64 -6.13
N LEU A 33 6.96 0.67 -5.47
CA LEU A 33 7.59 -0.31 -4.61
C LEU A 33 7.97 -1.54 -5.44
N HIS A 34 9.22 -1.96 -5.37
CA HIS A 34 9.72 -3.17 -6.00
C HIS A 34 9.79 -4.31 -4.99
N LYS A 35 10.12 -5.51 -5.47
CA LYS A 35 10.31 -6.68 -4.62
C LYS A 35 11.24 -6.37 -3.44
N TRP A 36 10.76 -6.68 -2.24
CA TRP A 36 11.40 -6.46 -0.92
C TRP A 36 11.38 -5.02 -0.40
N ASP A 37 10.76 -4.09 -1.13
CA ASP A 37 10.47 -2.77 -0.59
C ASP A 37 9.29 -2.83 0.37
N SER A 38 9.32 -1.93 1.35
CA SER A 38 8.27 -1.74 2.34
C SER A 38 7.77 -0.30 2.35
N LEU A 39 6.49 -0.11 2.66
CA LEU A 39 5.89 1.19 2.90
C LEU A 39 5.11 1.15 4.22
N TYR A 40 5.40 2.10 5.08
CA TYR A 40 4.61 2.39 6.28
C TYR A 40 3.53 3.42 5.93
N LEU A 41 2.32 3.18 6.41
CA LEU A 41 1.17 4.06 6.26
C LEU A 41 0.61 4.33 7.66
N GLY A 42 0.58 5.61 8.03
CA GLY A 42 0.05 6.05 9.31
C GLY A 42 -1.49 5.98 9.39
N PRO A 43 -2.05 6.31 10.56
CA PRO A 43 -3.50 6.42 10.73
C PRO A 43 -4.10 7.42 9.74
N ASN A 44 -5.25 7.08 9.16
CA ASN A 44 -6.01 7.92 8.22
C ASN A 44 -5.23 8.30 6.95
N GLU A 45 -4.14 7.59 6.66
CA GLU A 45 -3.36 7.79 5.43
C GLU A 45 -4.00 7.00 4.28
N GLY A 46 -4.94 7.67 3.61
CA GLY A 46 -5.59 7.17 2.41
C GLY A 46 -4.62 7.04 1.25
N ARG A 47 -4.82 5.98 0.47
CA ARG A 47 -3.99 5.68 -0.69
C ARG A 47 -4.74 4.87 -1.73
N GLU A 48 -4.27 4.98 -2.95
CA GLU A 48 -4.57 4.07 -4.04
C GLU A 48 -3.41 3.09 -4.23
N VAL A 49 -3.73 1.83 -4.52
CA VAL A 49 -2.74 0.79 -4.85
C VAL A 49 -3.05 0.19 -6.21
N ILE A 50 -2.12 0.33 -7.15
CA ILE A 50 -2.25 -0.15 -8.53
C ILE A 50 -1.05 -1.01 -8.91
N ASN A 51 -1.31 -2.12 -9.60
CA ASN A 51 -0.29 -2.82 -10.37
C ASN A 51 -0.38 -2.33 -11.81
N ASN A 52 0.58 -1.50 -12.24
CA ASN A 52 0.63 -0.92 -13.58
C ASN A 52 1.23 -1.88 -14.64
N THR A 53 1.54 -3.12 -14.27
CA THR A 53 2.09 -4.13 -15.16
C THR A 53 1.04 -5.13 -15.64
N ASN A 54 1.37 -5.95 -16.64
CA ASN A 54 0.50 -7.06 -17.06
C ASN A 54 0.74 -8.38 -16.28
N LYS A 55 1.65 -8.36 -15.29
CA LYS A 55 2.07 -9.56 -14.56
C LYS A 55 1.46 -9.55 -13.16
N PRO A 56 1.12 -10.70 -12.58
CA PRO A 56 0.71 -10.76 -11.18
C PRO A 56 1.81 -10.26 -10.23
N ALA A 57 1.41 -9.45 -9.26
CA ALA A 57 2.23 -9.01 -8.14
C ALA A 57 1.60 -9.48 -6.83
N SER A 58 2.41 -9.60 -5.77
CA SER A 58 1.94 -10.02 -4.44
C SER A 58 2.56 -9.17 -3.36
N MET A 59 1.73 -8.74 -2.41
CA MET A 59 2.09 -7.84 -1.32
C MET A 59 1.54 -8.39 0.00
N LEU A 60 2.37 -8.42 1.03
CA LEU A 60 1.94 -8.66 2.40
C LEU A 60 1.45 -7.34 2.99
N VAL A 61 0.25 -7.37 3.58
CA VAL A 61 -0.33 -6.23 4.29
C VAL A 61 -0.43 -6.62 5.76
N VAL A 62 0.27 -5.87 6.62
CA VAL A 62 0.18 -5.99 8.07
C VAL A 62 -0.61 -4.79 8.58
N ILE A 63 -1.58 -5.03 9.45
CA ILE A 63 -2.43 -4.02 10.06
C ILE A 63 -2.33 -4.23 11.57
N ASN A 64 -2.16 -3.17 12.36
CA ASN A 64 -2.21 -3.29 13.81
C ASN A 64 -3.63 -3.63 14.31
N TYR A 65 -3.72 -4.24 15.49
CA TYR A 65 -5.02 -4.48 16.12
C TYR A 65 -5.61 -3.18 16.65
N PRO A 66 -6.94 -2.96 16.53
CA PRO A 66 -7.61 -1.94 17.33
C PRO A 66 -7.47 -2.28 18.81
N ASP A 67 -7.29 -1.26 19.65
CA ASP A 67 -7.35 -1.40 21.12
C ASP A 67 -8.73 -1.92 21.60
#